data_AF-A0A2D5IV33-F1
#
_entry.id   AF-A0A2D5IV33-F1
#
_cell.length_a   1.000
_cell.length_b   1.000
_cell.length_c   1.000
_cell.angle_alpha   90.00
_cell.angle_beta   90.00
_cell.angle_gamma   90.00
#
_symmetry.space_group_name_H-M   'P 1'
#
loop_
_entity.id
_entity.type
_entity.pdbx_description
1 polymer ?
#
loop_
_entity_poly.entity_id
_entity_poly.type
_entity_poly.pdbx_seq_one_letter_code
_entity_poly.pdbx_strand_id
1 'polypeptide(L)' 'MTDMVLEGDLDVAGAKDAAQAISDWLAGLEDDEAATLEVSEAAPTQIALQLLFAAARAVEGRDEVSFGPNATDLISKTSA' A
#
# COMPACT_ATOMS: atom_id res chain seq x y z
N MET A 1 -14.33 3.27 7.08
CA MET A 1 -12.86 3.23 7.10
C MET A 1 -12.49 1.83 6.72
N THR A 2 -12.08 1.69 5.46
CA THR A 2 -11.70 0.40 4.89
C THR A 2 -10.19 0.36 4.87
N ASP A 3 -9.62 -0.48 5.74
CA ASP A 3 -8.17 -0.59 5.90
C ASP A 3 -7.66 -1.80 5.12
N MET A 4 -6.61 -1.59 4.34
CA MET A 4 -5.86 -2.65 3.69
C MET A 4 -4.47 -2.77 4.32
N VAL A 5 -4.08 -4.00 4.65
CA VAL A 5 -2.73 -4.32 5.14
C VAL A 5 -2.02 -5.17 4.10
N LEU A 6 -0.90 -4.67 3.61
CA LEU A 6 0.04 -5.37 2.76
C LEU A 6 1.03 -6.14 3.64
N GLU A 7 1.17 -7.44 3.41
CA GLU A 7 2.14 -8.24 4.14
C GLU A 7 3.58 -7.80 3.81
N GLY A 8 4.39 -7.61 4.85
CA GLY A 8 5.77 -7.15 4.73
C GLY A 8 6.73 -8.24 4.28
N ASP A 9 6.45 -9.52 4.49
CA ASP A 9 7.34 -10.66 4.22
C ASP A 9 7.16 -11.31 2.84
N LEU A 10 6.55 -10.59 1.89
CA LEU A 10 6.19 -11.13 0.57
C LEU A 10 7.36 -11.70 -0.22
N ASP A 11 7.14 -12.89 -0.75
CA ASP A 11 7.98 -13.51 -1.78
C ASP A 11 7.42 -13.26 -3.20
N VAL A 12 8.11 -13.81 -4.22
CA VAL A 12 7.71 -13.64 -5.63
C VAL A 12 6.35 -14.27 -5.94
N ALA A 13 5.99 -15.36 -5.27
CA ALA A 13 4.71 -16.03 -5.50
C ALA A 13 3.55 -15.22 -4.91
N GLY A 14 3.71 -14.72 -3.69
CA GLY A 14 2.73 -13.86 -3.02
C GLY A 14 2.62 -12.46 -3.64
N ALA A 15 3.68 -11.98 -4.31
CA ALA A 15 3.70 -10.65 -4.92
C ALA A 15 2.54 -10.40 -5.90
N LYS A 16 2.22 -11.41 -6.72
CA LYS A 16 1.18 -11.28 -7.75
C LYS A 16 -0.20 -11.15 -7.11
N ASP A 17 -0.49 -12.00 -6.13
CA ASP A 17 -1.77 -12.02 -5.45
C ASP A 17 -1.96 -10.75 -4.60
N ALA A 18 -0.91 -10.29 -3.94
CA ALA A 18 -0.89 -9.02 -3.22
C ALA A 18 -1.12 -7.82 -4.16
N ALA A 19 -0.46 -7.80 -5.33
CA ALA A 19 -0.67 -6.75 -6.33
C ALA A 19 -2.12 -6.71 -6.83
N GLN A 20 -2.71 -7.88 -7.11
CA GLN A 20 -4.10 -7.97 -7.52
C GLN A 20 -5.05 -7.51 -6.40
N ALA A 21 -4.81 -7.93 -5.15
CA ALA A 21 -5.61 -7.52 -4.00
C ALA A 21 -5.58 -5.99 -3.81
N ILE A 22 -4.42 -5.35 -3.98
CA ILE A 22 -4.31 -3.88 -3.92
C ILE A 22 -5.13 -3.25 -5.04
N SER A 23 -5.00 -3.75 -6.27
CA SER A 23 -5.74 -3.22 -7.41
C SER A 23 -7.26 -3.34 -7.22
N ASP A 24 -7.73 -4.49 -6.73
CA ASP A 24 -9.16 -4.72 -6.51
C ASP A 24 -9.70 -3.86 -5.37
N TRP A 25 -8.92 -3.71 -4.29
CA TRP A 25 -9.26 -2.81 -3.20
C TRP A 25 -9.37 -1.36 -3.68
N LEU A 26 -8.36 -0.85 -4.41
CA LEU A 26 -8.37 0.52 -4.95
C LEU A 26 -9.53 0.79 -5.91
N ALA A 27 -9.90 -0.20 -6.73
CA ALA A 27 -11.03 -0.12 -7.65
C ALA A 27 -12.40 -0.19 -6.95
N GLY A 28 -12.43 -0.76 -5.74
CA GLY A 28 -13.63 -0.85 -4.90
C GLY A 28 -13.91 0.38 -4.05
N LEU A 29 -12.93 1.30 -3.90
CA LEU A 29 -13.09 2.53 -3.13
C LEU A 29 -13.99 3.53 -3.85
N GLU A 30 -15.04 3.99 -3.17
CA GLU A 30 -15.86 5.11 -3.62
C GLU A 30 -15.09 6.44 -3.54
N ASP A 31 -15.51 7.46 -4.31
CA ASP A 31 -14.77 8.74 -4.44
C ASP A 31 -14.69 9.53 -3.12
N ASP A 32 -15.55 9.27 -2.15
CA ASP A 32 -15.60 9.91 -0.83
C ASP A 32 -15.27 8.94 0.34
N GLU A 33 -14.79 7.73 0.02
CA GLU A 33 -14.49 6.72 1.03
C GLU A 33 -13.07 6.88 1.60
N ALA A 34 -13.00 7.27 2.87
CA ALA A 34 -11.73 7.31 3.60
C ALA A 34 -11.15 5.90 3.82
N ALA A 35 -9.92 5.71 3.33
CA ALA A 35 -9.24 4.42 3.33
C ALA A 35 -7.77 4.55 3.75
N THR A 36 -7.21 3.46 4.29
CA THR A 36 -5.80 3.43 4.73
C THR A 36 -5.09 2.23 4.13
N LEU A 37 -3.91 2.46 3.54
CA LEU A 37 -2.99 1.39 3.17
C LEU A 37 -1.82 1.34 4.17
N GLU A 38 -1.60 0.18 4.78
CA GLU A 38 -0.49 -0.08 5.70
C GLU A 38 0.34 -1.27 5.23
N VAL A 39 1.61 -1.33 5.66
CA VAL A 39 2.47 -2.52 5.58
C VAL A 39 2.62 -3.13 6.96
N SER A 40 2.46 -4.45 7.08
CA SER A 40 2.45 -5.15 8.37
C SER A 40 3.77 -5.03 9.15
N GLU A 41 4.88 -4.77 8.45
CA GLU A 41 6.22 -4.67 9.03
C GLU A 41 6.92 -3.34 8.74
N ALA A 42 7.69 -2.85 9.71
CA ALA A 42 8.51 -1.64 9.57
C ALA A 42 9.74 -1.83 8.67
N ALA A 43 10.14 -3.08 8.41
CA ALA A 43 11.26 -3.45 7.55
C ALA A 43 10.84 -4.56 6.57
N PRO A 44 9.94 -4.25 5.61
CA PRO A 44 9.40 -5.24 4.71
C PRO A 44 10.44 -5.69 3.66
N THR A 45 10.13 -6.76 2.93
CA THR A 45 10.90 -7.20 1.78
C THR A 45 10.90 -6.14 0.68
N GLN A 46 11.90 -6.19 -0.20
CA GLN A 46 11.96 -5.29 -1.35
C GLN A 46 10.73 -5.39 -2.26
N ILE A 47 10.12 -6.58 -2.33
CA ILE A 47 8.90 -6.83 -3.12
C ILE A 47 7.72 -6.08 -2.51
N ALA A 48 7.48 -6.25 -1.21
CA ALA A 48 6.43 -5.52 -0.50
C ALA A 48 6.64 -4.00 -0.60
N LEU A 49 7.88 -3.52 -0.47
CA LEU A 49 8.21 -2.11 -0.65
C LEU A 49 7.90 -1.60 -2.06
N GLN A 50 8.23 -2.36 -3.11
CA GLN A 50 7.91 -2.01 -4.50
C GLN A 50 6.39 -1.95 -4.75
N LEU A 51 5.62 -2.87 -4.16
CA LEU A 51 4.16 -2.86 -4.23
C LEU A 51 3.56 -1.65 -3.51
N LEU A 52 4.09 -1.30 -2.33
CA LEU A 52 3.69 -0.09 -1.61
C LEU A 52 3.88 1.16 -2.48
N PHE A 53 5.05 1.29 -3.14
CA PHE A 53 5.29 2.45 -4.02
C PHE A 53 4.40 2.47 -5.26
N ALA A 54 4.12 1.30 -5.85
CA ALA A 54 3.20 1.20 -6.96
C ALA A 54 1.78 1.63 -6.54
N ALA A 55 1.33 1.20 -5.36
CA ALA A 55 0.05 1.60 -4.79
C ALA A 55 0.02 3.11 -4.50
N ALA A 56 1.08 3.65 -3.90
CA ALA A 56 1.19 5.07 -3.59
C ALA A 56 1.08 5.95 -4.84
N ARG A 57 1.70 5.51 -5.93
CA ARG A 57 1.59 6.18 -7.22
C ARG A 57 0.20 6.05 -7.85
N ALA A 58 -0.48 4.92 -7.66
CA ALA A 58 -1.82 4.71 -8.19
C ALA A 58 -2.88 5.60 -7.51
N VAL A 59 -2.64 6.01 -6.26
CA VAL A 59 -3.53 6.90 -5.51
C VAL A 59 -3.03 8.34 -5.44
N GLU A 60 -1.98 8.68 -6.19
CA GLU A 60 -1.47 10.05 -6.27
C GLU A 60 -2.57 10.98 -6.81
N GLY A 61 -3.07 11.88 -5.96
CA GLY A 61 -4.19 12.78 -6.26
C GLY A 61 -5.56 12.33 -5.73
N ARG A 62 -5.64 11.22 -4.98
CA ARG A 62 -6.82 10.85 -4.17
C ARG A 62 -6.55 11.25 -2.72
N ASP A 63 -7.18 12.32 -2.24
CA ASP A 63 -6.95 12.88 -0.90
C ASP A 63 -7.57 11.99 0.21
N GLU A 64 -8.45 11.06 -0.17
CA GLU A 64 -9.20 10.16 0.70
C GLU A 64 -8.41 8.91 1.11
N VAL A 65 -7.34 8.59 0.38
CA VAL A 65 -6.47 7.44 0.67
C VAL A 65 -5.25 7.92 1.44
N SER A 66 -5.12 7.42 2.67
CA SER A 66 -4.00 7.70 3.56
C SER A 66 -3.10 6.48 3.73
N PHE A 67 -1.90 6.70 4.27
CA PHE A 67 -0.93 5.64 4.55
C PHE A 67 -0.77 5.46 6.06
N GLY A 68 -0.70 4.20 6.51
CA GLY A 68 -0.43 3.87 7.90
C GLY A 68 0.97 4.28 8.35
N PRO A 69 1.28 4.18 9.66
CA PRO A 69 2.60 4.50 10.22
C PRO A 69 3.79 3.88 9.49
N ASN A 70 3.82 2.56 9.22
CA ASN A 70 4.99 1.94 8.61
C ASN A 70 5.11 2.37 7.13
N ALA A 71 4.00 2.36 6.40
CA ALA A 71 3.95 2.82 5.01
C ALA A 71 4.42 4.27 4.86
N THR A 72 3.95 5.18 5.73
CA THR A 72 4.34 6.59 5.74
C THR A 72 5.85 6.75 5.99
N ASP A 73 6.39 6.02 6.96
CA ASP A 73 7.81 6.04 7.29
C ASP A 73 8.68 5.60 6.11
N LEU A 74 8.28 4.52 5.42
CA LEU A 74 9.00 3.94 4.29
C LEU A 74 8.97 4.86 3.06
N ILE A 75 7.82 5.49 2.77
CA ILE A 75 7.67 6.45 1.68
C ILE A 75 8.52 7.70 1.93
N SER A 76 8.50 8.21 3.17
CA SER A 76 9.23 9.41 3.56
C SER A 76 10.74 9.23 3.51
N LYS A 77 11.26 8.06 3.94
CA LYS A 77 12.70 7.74 3.94
C LYS A 77 13.31 7.59 2.55
N THR A 78 12.49 7.33 1.53
CA THR A 78 12.95 7.10 0.15
C THR A 78 12.94 8.39 -0.69
N SER A 79 12.26 9.43 -0.20
CA SER A 79 12.14 10.74 -0.86
C SER A 79 13.15 11.78 -0.34
N ALA A 80 14.02 11.38 0.61
CA ALA A 80 15.09 12.18 1.20
C ALA A 80 16.47 11.76 0.65
#